data_AF-A0A7V9ALR7-F1
#
_entry.id   AF-A0A7V9ALR7-F1
#
_cell.length_a   1.000
_cell.length_b   1.000
_cell.length_c   1.000
_cell.angle_alpha   90.00
_cell.angle_beta   90.00
_cell.angle_gamma   90.00
#
_symmetry.space_group_name_H-M   'P 1'
#
loop_
_entity.id
_entity.type
_entity.pdbx_description
1 polymer ?
#
loop_
_entity_poly.entity_id
_entity_poly.type
_entity_poly.pdbx_seq_one_letter_code
_entity_poly.pdbx_strand_id
1 'polypeptide(L)'
;MVNIPMLSHEDVCRLLPDYATGALEESQMRAVAHHLSDCERCPRELSDLLETTSVIVDAGGPRPEVRRALIVRVESRLMQAPALEGRAAPAPFRRVRSADRHRLLAVAWATAALFLVAALALGGWSYLLLQEREQRDRIAGLITGENTAHALTDSALDTGATGVIYVNPESDQALLVASGLPPLT
;
A
#
# COMPACT_ATOMS: atom_id res chain seq x y z
N MET A 1 -19.88 -28.80 22.55
CA MET A 1 -20.40 -27.42 22.54
C MET A 1 -19.43 -26.59 21.73
N VAL A 2 -19.83 -26.08 20.57
CA VAL A 2 -18.93 -25.23 19.79
C VAL A 2 -19.10 -23.81 20.30
N ASN A 3 -18.02 -23.23 20.84
CA ASN A 3 -17.98 -21.85 21.28
C ASN A 3 -18.10 -20.95 20.05
N ILE A 4 -19.26 -20.31 19.85
CA ILE A 4 -19.46 -19.34 18.78
C ILE A 4 -18.97 -18.00 19.32
N PRO A 5 -17.90 -17.41 18.77
CA PRO A 5 -17.45 -16.09 19.21
C PRO A 5 -18.58 -15.08 18.96
N MET A 6 -18.93 -14.32 19.98
CA MET A 6 -19.84 -13.17 19.87
C MET A 6 -19.12 -12.08 19.07
N LEU A 7 -19.38 -12.01 17.77
CA LEU A 7 -18.83 -10.98 16.89
C LEU A 7 -19.69 -9.71 17.01
N SER A 8 -19.02 -8.57 17.07
CA SER A 8 -19.70 -7.28 16.99
C SER A 8 -20.30 -7.08 15.59
N HIS A 9 -21.23 -6.14 15.47
CA HIS A 9 -21.79 -5.76 14.17
C HIS A 9 -20.70 -5.35 13.17
N GLU A 10 -19.75 -4.51 13.60
CA GLU A 10 -18.66 -4.03 12.77
C GLU A 10 -17.74 -5.16 12.29
N ASP A 11 -17.44 -6.13 13.17
CA ASP A 11 -16.67 -7.31 12.79
C ASP A 11 -17.39 -8.14 11.73
N VAL A 12 -18.71 -8.28 11.84
CA VAL A 12 -19.52 -9.00 10.85
C VAL A 12 -19.55 -8.26 9.53
N CYS A 13 -19.77 -6.94 9.52
CA CYS A 13 -19.72 -6.12 8.31
C CYS A 13 -18.41 -6.31 7.54
N ARG A 14 -17.28 -6.35 8.26
CA ARG A 14 -15.96 -6.59 7.66
C ARG A 14 -15.81 -7.98 7.06
N LEU A 15 -16.51 -8.97 7.59
CA LEU A 15 -16.48 -10.36 7.13
C LEU A 15 -17.53 -10.66 6.05
N LEU A 16 -18.52 -9.79 5.81
CA LEU A 16 -19.58 -10.01 4.81
C LEU A 16 -19.04 -10.27 3.39
N PRO A 17 -17.99 -9.59 2.88
CA PRO A 17 -17.43 -9.91 1.57
C PRO A 17 -16.84 -11.32 1.47
N ASP A 18 -16.12 -11.75 2.50
CA ASP A 18 -15.59 -13.11 2.54
C ASP A 18 -16.71 -14.14 2.76
N TYR A 19 -17.79 -13.77 3.47
CA TYR A 19 -18.97 -14.61 3.64
C TYR A 19 -19.71 -14.82 2.32
N ALA A 20 -19.96 -13.74 1.57
CA ALA A 20 -20.63 -13.77 0.26
C ALA A 20 -19.85 -14.59 -0.79
N THR A 21 -18.52 -14.56 -0.73
CA THR A 21 -17.65 -15.32 -1.64
C THR A 21 -17.31 -16.72 -1.16
N GLY A 22 -17.74 -17.11 0.05
CA GLY A 22 -17.41 -18.41 0.65
C GLY A 22 -15.94 -18.57 1.04
N ALA A 23 -15.23 -17.46 1.26
CA ALA A 23 -13.81 -17.41 1.60
C ALA A 23 -13.51 -17.53 3.11
N LEU A 24 -14.55 -17.57 3.96
CA LEU A 24 -14.41 -17.72 5.41
C LEU A 24 -14.11 -19.15 5.86
N GLU A 25 -13.42 -19.25 6.99
CA GLU A 25 -13.28 -20.52 7.71
C GLU A 25 -14.61 -20.96 8.35
N GLU A 26 -14.79 -22.26 8.59
CA GLU A 26 -16.05 -22.83 9.08
C GLU A 26 -16.50 -22.28 10.44
N SER A 27 -15.56 -21.89 11.31
CA SER A 27 -15.85 -21.23 12.59
C SER A 27 -16.41 -19.82 12.39
N GLN A 28 -15.79 -19.05 11.50
CA GLN A 28 -16.19 -17.68 11.17
C GLN A 28 -17.52 -17.66 10.43
N MET A 29 -17.72 -18.59 9.48
CA MET A 29 -18.99 -18.74 8.75
C MET A 29 -20.16 -18.97 9.71
N ARG A 30 -19.98 -19.83 10.72
CA ARG A 30 -21.02 -20.09 11.74
C ARG A 30 -21.27 -18.88 12.64
N ALA A 31 -20.23 -18.12 13.00
CA ALA A 31 -20.38 -16.92 13.81
C ALA A 31 -21.10 -15.80 13.04
N VAL A 32 -20.76 -15.59 11.76
CA VAL A 32 -21.45 -14.64 10.88
C VAL A 32 -22.91 -15.06 10.65
N ALA A 33 -23.16 -16.35 10.37
CA ALA A 33 -24.52 -16.86 10.18
C ALA A 33 -25.41 -16.67 11.43
N HIS A 34 -24.85 -16.86 12.62
CA HIS A 34 -25.56 -16.60 13.88
C HIS A 34 -25.85 -15.11 14.08
N HIS A 35 -24.90 -14.22 13.76
CA HIS A 35 -25.17 -12.79 13.85
C HIS A 35 -26.20 -12.33 12.83
N LEU A 36 -26.21 -12.91 11.62
CA LEU A 36 -27.22 -12.62 10.59
C LEU A 36 -28.64 -13.02 10.99
N SER A 37 -28.81 -14.03 11.85
CA SER A 37 -30.14 -14.39 12.38
C SER A 37 -30.63 -13.43 13.45
N ASP A 38 -29.71 -12.79 14.17
CA ASP A 38 -30.02 -11.98 15.35
C ASP A 38 -30.06 -10.46 15.04
N CYS A 39 -29.39 -10.03 13.98
CA CYS A 39 -29.29 -8.64 13.58
C CYS A 39 -30.10 -8.35 12.31
N GLU A 40 -30.99 -7.37 12.35
CA GLU A 40 -31.80 -6.99 11.18
C GLU A 40 -31.04 -6.16 10.14
N ARG A 41 -29.89 -5.58 10.51
CA ARG A 41 -29.11 -4.69 9.63
C ARG A 41 -28.17 -5.45 8.71
N CYS A 42 -27.44 -6.44 9.24
CA CYS A 42 -26.45 -7.20 8.47
C CYS A 42 -27.03 -7.94 7.24
N PRO A 43 -28.27 -8.49 7.26
CA PRO A 43 -28.89 -9.08 6.08
C PRO A 43 -29.13 -8.07 4.95
N ARG A 44 -29.47 -6.82 5.28
CA ARG A 44 -29.62 -5.75 4.28
C ARG A 44 -28.29 -5.43 3.61
N GLU A 45 -27.25 -5.23 4.41
CA GLU A 45 -25.89 -4.96 3.90
C GLU A 45 -25.35 -6.11 3.05
N LEU A 46 -25.63 -7.37 3.42
CA LEU A 46 -25.29 -8.54 2.62
C LEU A 46 -26.05 -8.55 1.28
N SER A 47 -27.32 -8.18 1.27
CA SER A 47 -28.12 -8.06 0.04
C SER A 47 -27.55 -7.00 -0.90
N ASP A 48 -27.25 -5.80 -0.39
CA ASP A 48 -26.69 -4.70 -1.17
C ASP A 48 -25.33 -5.08 -1.80
N LEU A 49 -24.51 -5.80 -1.04
CA LEU A 49 -23.23 -6.34 -1.51
C LEU A 49 -23.42 -7.35 -2.64
N LEU A 50 -24.36 -8.29 -2.50
CA LEU A 50 -24.66 -9.31 -3.51
C LEU A 50 -25.24 -8.70 -4.79
N GLU A 51 -26.10 -7.69 -4.66
CA GLU A 51 -26.63 -6.94 -5.81
C GLU A 51 -25.48 -6.29 -6.59
N THR A 52 -24.55 -5.61 -5.90
CA THR A 52 -23.39 -4.98 -6.51
C THR A 52 -22.45 -6.01 -7.19
N THR A 53 -22.23 -7.16 -6.56
CA THR A 53 -21.36 -8.20 -7.15
C THR A 53 -22.00 -8.95 -8.31
N SER A 54 -23.33 -8.99 -8.40
CA SER A 54 -24.04 -9.65 -9.51
C SER A 54 -23.68 -9.06 -10.87
N VAL A 55 -23.44 -7.74 -10.93
CA VAL A 55 -23.03 -7.02 -12.15
C VAL A 55 -21.68 -7.53 -12.68
N ILE A 56 -20.78 -7.93 -11.78
CA ILE A 56 -19.44 -8.44 -12.13
C ILE A 56 -19.51 -9.88 -12.65
N VAL A 57 -20.41 -10.70 -12.06
CA VAL A 57 -20.54 -12.13 -12.41
C VAL A 57 -21.15 -12.32 -13.80
N ASP A 58 -22.07 -11.44 -14.22
CA ASP A 58 -22.75 -11.54 -15.51
C ASP A 58 -21.78 -11.36 -16.71
N ALA A 59 -20.66 -10.65 -16.50
CA ALA A 59 -19.66 -10.41 -17.54
C ALA A 59 -18.79 -11.65 -17.90
N GLY A 60 -18.90 -12.77 -17.18
CA GLY A 60 -17.96 -13.90 -17.33
C GLY A 60 -18.49 -15.28 -16.95
N GLY A 61 -19.81 -15.49 -17.00
CA GLY A 61 -20.45 -16.75 -16.60
C GLY A 61 -19.93 -18.00 -17.35
N PRO A 62 -20.10 -19.21 -16.77
CA PRO A 62 -19.67 -20.45 -17.40
C PRO A 62 -20.42 -20.69 -18.71
N ARG A 63 -19.73 -21.27 -19.70
CA ARG A 63 -20.34 -21.63 -21.00
C ARG A 63 -21.63 -22.43 -20.77
N PRO A 64 -22.69 -22.19 -21.56
CA PRO A 64 -24.02 -22.72 -21.29
C PRO A 64 -24.09 -24.26 -21.32
N GLU A 65 -23.14 -24.93 -21.98
CA GLU A 65 -23.00 -26.40 -21.96
C GLU A 65 -22.54 -26.90 -20.59
N VAL A 66 -21.59 -26.20 -19.96
CA VAL A 66 -21.07 -26.54 -18.62
C VAL A 66 -22.17 -26.34 -17.59
N ARG A 67 -22.93 -25.25 -17.69
CA ARG A 67 -24.09 -25.00 -16.82
C ARG A 67 -25.13 -26.12 -16.91
N ARG A 68 -25.51 -26.51 -18.13
CA ARG A 68 -26.47 -27.61 -18.37
C ARG A 68 -25.97 -28.94 -17.81
N ALA A 69 -24.71 -29.29 -18.08
CA ALA A 69 -24.11 -30.52 -17.56
C ALA A 69 -24.08 -30.55 -16.02
N LEU A 70 -23.83 -29.41 -15.39
CA LEU A 70 -23.86 -29.28 -13.94
C LEU A 70 -25.28 -29.47 -13.37
N ILE A 71 -26.28 -28.82 -13.96
CA ILE A 71 -27.68 -28.92 -13.55
C ILE A 71 -28.14 -30.38 -13.61
N VAL A 72 -27.93 -31.06 -14.75
CA VAL A 72 -28.29 -32.48 -14.92
C VAL A 72 -27.59 -33.36 -13.88
N ARG A 73 -26.33 -33.07 -13.56
CA ARG A 73 -25.58 -33.83 -12.54
C ARG A 73 -26.13 -33.62 -11.13
N VAL A 74 -26.54 -32.40 -10.78
CA VAL A 74 -27.14 -32.09 -9.47
C VAL A 74 -28.52 -32.74 -9.36
N GLU A 75 -29.37 -32.60 -10.37
CA GLU A 75 -30.69 -33.23 -10.41
C GLU A 75 -30.59 -34.75 -10.30
N SER A 76 -29.66 -35.37 -11.03
CA SER A 76 -29.45 -36.82 -10.94
C SER A 76 -29.06 -37.28 -9.53
N ARG A 77 -28.27 -36.49 -8.79
CA ARG A 77 -27.89 -36.80 -7.40
C ARG A 77 -29.04 -36.57 -6.42
N LEU A 78 -29.86 -35.55 -6.62
CA LEU A 78 -31.04 -35.29 -5.79
C LEU A 78 -32.09 -36.39 -5.95
N MET A 79 -32.29 -36.87 -7.18
CA MET A 79 -33.23 -37.97 -7.46
C MET A 79 -32.72 -39.34 -6.98
N GLN A 80 -31.40 -39.51 -6.90
CA GLN A 80 -30.75 -40.73 -6.40
C GLN A 80 -30.47 -40.69 -4.90
N ALA A 81 -30.75 -39.58 -4.22
CA ALA A 81 -30.59 -39.50 -2.78
C ALA A 81 -31.72 -40.31 -2.11
N PRO A 82 -31.42 -41.44 -1.44
CA PRO A 82 -32.42 -42.08 -0.61
C PRO A 82 -32.91 -41.09 0.46
N ALA A 83 -34.19 -41.16 0.81
CA ALA A 83 -34.78 -40.40 1.92
C ALA A 83 -34.12 -40.86 3.22
N LEU A 84 -32.94 -40.31 3.53
CA LEU A 84 -32.19 -40.61 4.73
C LEU A 84 -32.55 -39.57 5.79
N GLU A 85 -33.45 -39.96 6.69
CA GLU A 85 -33.35 -39.59 8.10
C GLU A 85 -31.97 -40.05 8.59
N GLY A 86 -30.97 -39.19 8.50
CA GLY A 86 -29.61 -39.61 8.83
C GLY A 86 -28.58 -38.66 8.27
N ARG A 87 -28.33 -37.58 9.01
CA ARG A 87 -27.12 -36.77 9.03
C ARG A 87 -26.25 -36.91 7.78
N ALA A 88 -26.54 -36.09 6.77
CA ALA A 88 -25.68 -35.91 5.61
C ALA A 88 -24.23 -35.68 6.09
N ALA A 89 -23.35 -36.61 5.78
CA ALA A 89 -21.92 -36.38 5.93
C ALA A 89 -21.56 -35.18 5.03
N PRO A 90 -20.88 -34.15 5.56
CA PRO A 90 -20.53 -33.00 4.76
C PRO A 90 -19.65 -33.48 3.60
N ALA A 91 -20.12 -33.25 2.37
CA ALA A 91 -19.27 -33.41 1.21
C ALA A 91 -17.99 -32.58 1.44
N PRO A 92 -16.79 -33.11 1.14
CA PRO A 92 -15.58 -32.32 1.28
C PRO A 92 -15.65 -31.20 0.25
N PHE A 93 -16.13 -30.03 0.68
CA PHE A 93 -15.88 -28.79 -0.02
C PHE A 93 -14.38 -28.74 -0.21
N ARG A 94 -13.97 -28.73 -1.49
CA ARG A 94 -12.58 -28.54 -1.87
C ARG A 94 -12.20 -27.15 -1.39
N ARG A 95 -11.75 -27.06 -0.13
CA ARG A 95 -11.11 -25.88 0.45
C ARG A 95 -10.08 -25.45 -0.58
N VAL A 96 -10.36 -24.35 -1.28
CA VAL A 96 -9.34 -23.65 -2.05
C VAL A 96 -8.28 -23.35 -1.00
N ARG A 97 -7.17 -24.07 -1.10
CA ARG A 97 -6.19 -24.18 -0.01
C ARG A 97 -5.76 -22.77 0.37
N SER A 98 -5.95 -22.41 1.64
CA SER A 98 -5.38 -21.21 2.27
C SER A 98 -3.86 -21.10 2.06
N ALA A 99 -3.19 -22.20 1.71
CA ALA A 99 -1.79 -22.25 1.28
C ALA A 99 -1.47 -21.36 0.07
N ASP A 100 -2.40 -21.17 -0.88
CA ASP A 100 -2.18 -20.23 -1.99
C ASP A 100 -2.32 -18.78 -1.54
N ARG A 101 -3.17 -18.51 -0.54
CA ARG A 101 -3.33 -17.16 0.04
C ARG A 101 -2.07 -16.72 0.79
N HIS A 102 -1.41 -17.61 1.54
CA HIS A 102 -0.12 -17.30 2.19
C HIS A 102 1.00 -17.09 1.18
N ARG A 103 1.01 -17.80 0.05
CA ARG A 103 1.97 -17.56 -1.04
C ARG A 103 1.71 -16.24 -1.75
N LEU A 104 0.45 -15.91 -2.04
CA LEU A 104 0.07 -14.62 -2.63
C LEU A 104 0.33 -13.45 -1.68
N LEU A 105 0.06 -13.61 -0.39
CA LEU A 105 0.41 -12.62 0.64
C LEU A 105 1.93 -12.48 0.74
N ALA A 106 2.70 -13.58 0.76
CA ALA A 106 4.16 -13.51 0.80
C ALA A 106 4.74 -12.82 -0.46
N VAL A 107 4.18 -13.07 -1.63
CA VAL A 107 4.54 -12.36 -2.88
C VAL A 107 4.14 -10.89 -2.79
N ALA A 108 2.97 -10.56 -2.27
CA ALA A 108 2.53 -9.18 -2.07
C ALA A 108 3.44 -8.41 -1.10
N TRP A 109 3.83 -9.03 0.02
CA TRP A 109 4.79 -8.47 0.98
C TRP A 109 6.18 -8.29 0.36
N ALA A 110 6.64 -9.25 -0.46
CA ALA A 110 7.91 -9.12 -1.18
C ALA A 110 7.88 -7.96 -2.20
N THR A 111 6.77 -7.80 -2.93
CA THR A 111 6.61 -6.66 -3.85
C THR A 111 6.51 -5.33 -3.12
N ALA A 112 5.82 -5.28 -1.97
CA ALA A 112 5.71 -4.07 -1.16
C ALA A 112 7.08 -3.63 -0.60
N ALA A 113 7.90 -4.58 -0.13
CA ALA A 113 9.26 -4.30 0.31
C ALA A 113 10.14 -3.75 -0.82
N LEU A 114 10.03 -4.31 -2.04
CA LEU A 114 10.77 -3.83 -3.20
C LEU A 114 10.36 -2.41 -3.60
N PHE A 115 9.06 -2.11 -3.63
CA PHE A 115 8.55 -0.76 -3.90
C PHE A 115 8.98 0.24 -2.82
N LEU A 116 9.01 -0.15 -1.55
CA LEU A 116 9.43 0.72 -0.45
C LEU A 116 10.92 1.06 -0.55
N VAL A 117 11.77 0.08 -0.88
CA VAL A 117 13.21 0.32 -1.14
C VAL A 117 13.40 1.21 -2.36
N ALA A 118 12.65 1.00 -3.45
CA ALA A 118 12.71 1.86 -4.63
C ALA A 118 12.25 3.29 -4.33
N ALA A 119 11.19 3.47 -3.54
CA ALA A 119 10.70 4.79 -3.11
C ALA A 119 11.71 5.50 -2.20
N LEU A 120 12.38 4.79 -1.30
CA LEU A 120 13.44 5.36 -0.46
C LEU A 120 14.70 5.72 -1.28
N ALA A 121 15.07 4.90 -2.26
CA ALA A 121 16.19 5.19 -3.16
C ALA A 121 15.90 6.42 -4.03
N LEU A 122 14.72 6.48 -4.64
CA LEU A 122 14.29 7.60 -5.48
C LEU A 122 14.05 8.87 -4.65
N GLY A 123 13.42 8.76 -3.48
CA GLY A 123 13.20 9.86 -2.55
C GLY A 123 14.51 10.40 -1.98
N GLY A 124 15.43 9.51 -1.59
CA GLY A 124 16.77 9.89 -1.13
C GLY A 124 17.58 10.59 -2.21
N TRP A 125 17.54 10.08 -3.46
CA TRP A 125 18.19 10.72 -4.60
C TRP A 125 17.59 12.10 -4.91
N SER A 126 16.26 12.22 -4.85
CA SER A 126 15.57 13.50 -5.04
C SER A 126 15.89 14.51 -3.93
N TYR A 127 16.04 14.05 -2.68
CA TYR A 127 16.40 14.90 -1.55
C TYR A 127 17.83 15.41 -1.67
N LEU A 128 18.78 14.54 -2.07
CA LEU A 128 20.16 14.93 -2.34
C LEU A 128 20.24 16.00 -3.45
N LEU A 129 19.47 15.83 -4.52
CA LEU A 129 19.43 16.77 -5.64
C LEU A 129 18.83 18.12 -5.25
N LEU A 130 17.82 18.14 -4.38
CA LEU A 130 17.22 19.38 -3.86
C LEU A 130 18.20 20.12 -2.96
N GLN A 131 18.91 19.40 -2.11
CA GLN A 131 19.91 19.96 -1.21
C GLN A 131 21.09 20.59 -1.97
N GLU A 132 21.56 19.95 -3.04
CA GLU A 132 22.59 20.52 -3.93
C GLU A 132 22.10 21.81 -4.62
N ARG A 133 20.82 21.88 -5.01
CA ARG A 133 20.24 23.09 -5.60
C ARG A 133 20.13 24.22 -4.59
N GLU A 134 19.65 23.96 -3.38
CA GLU A 134 19.60 24.98 -2.32
C GLU A 134 21.00 25.51 -1.97
N GLN A 135 22.02 24.64 -1.91
CA GLN A 135 23.39 25.09 -1.68
C GLN A 135 23.91 25.98 -2.81
N ARG A 136 23.64 25.62 -4.07
CA ARG A 136 24.02 26.43 -5.23
C ARG A 136 23.31 27.77 -5.26
N ASP A 137 22.01 27.80 -4.95
CA ASP A 137 21.22 29.03 -4.94
C ASP A 137 21.63 29.96 -3.80
N ARG A 138 22.02 29.43 -2.63
CA ARG A 138 22.59 30.23 -1.53
C ARG A 138 23.92 30.87 -1.91
N ILE A 139 24.82 30.11 -2.55
CA ILE A 139 26.11 30.65 -3.00
C ILE A 139 25.90 31.68 -4.12
N ALA A 140 24.99 31.41 -5.06
CA ALA A 140 24.64 32.35 -6.12
C ALA A 140 23.99 33.64 -5.57
N GLY A 141 23.12 33.52 -4.57
CA GLY A 141 22.50 34.67 -3.90
C GLY A 141 23.50 35.55 -3.14
N LEU A 142 24.57 34.96 -2.57
CA LEU A 142 25.66 35.73 -1.95
C LEU A 142 26.55 36.46 -2.96
N ILE A 143 26.61 36.00 -4.21
CA ILE A 143 27.40 36.62 -5.29
C ILE A 143 26.56 37.62 -6.10
N THR A 144 25.26 37.40 -6.22
CA THR A 144 24.34 38.19 -7.08
C THR A 144 23.39 39.12 -6.34
N GLY A 145 23.26 38.97 -5.02
CA GLY A 145 22.60 39.98 -4.16
C GLY A 145 23.32 41.32 -4.23
N GLU A 146 22.66 42.38 -3.79
CA GLU A 146 23.20 43.74 -3.66
C GLU A 146 24.31 43.81 -2.59
N ASN A 147 25.36 43.03 -2.78
CA ASN A 147 26.48 42.88 -1.88
C ASN A 147 27.59 43.83 -2.32
N THR A 148 28.00 44.70 -1.41
CA THR A 148 29.15 45.58 -1.61
C THR A 148 30.43 44.75 -1.59
N ALA A 149 30.97 44.49 -2.78
CA ALA A 149 32.28 43.86 -2.94
C ALA A 149 33.37 44.84 -2.48
N HIS A 150 34.04 44.51 -1.37
CA HIS A 150 35.22 45.24 -0.93
C HIS A 150 36.47 44.46 -1.35
N ALA A 151 37.22 45.02 -2.30
CA ALA A 151 38.52 44.49 -2.68
C ALA A 151 39.51 44.73 -1.54
N LEU A 152 40.06 43.66 -0.98
CA LEU A 152 41.15 43.77 -0.03
C LEU A 152 42.43 44.06 -0.82
N THR A 153 42.81 45.33 -0.87
CA THR A 153 44.12 45.77 -1.36
C THR A 153 44.97 46.05 -0.13
N ASP A 154 45.56 45.00 0.46
CA ASP A 154 46.65 45.20 1.40
C ASP A 154 47.98 45.14 0.64
N SER A 155 48.63 46.29 0.57
CA SER A 155 49.93 46.54 -0.07
C SER A 155 51.13 45.94 0.70
N ALA A 156 50.90 45.12 1.72
CA ALA A 156 51.95 44.45 2.50
C ALA A 156 52.23 42.99 2.10
N LEU A 157 51.41 42.38 1.25
CA LEU A 157 51.68 41.04 0.71
C LEU A 157 52.27 41.16 -0.70
N ASP A 158 53.60 40.99 -0.81
CA ASP A 158 54.35 40.90 -2.08
C ASP A 158 54.13 39.53 -2.76
N THR A 159 52.89 39.07 -2.73
CA THR A 159 52.42 37.84 -3.36
C THR A 159 51.15 38.25 -4.08
N GLY A 160 50.98 37.87 -5.36
CA GLY A 160 49.82 38.23 -6.17
C GLY A 160 48.47 37.65 -5.69
N ALA A 161 48.32 37.45 -4.39
CA ALA A 161 47.14 37.00 -3.69
C ALA A 161 46.08 38.10 -3.74
N THR A 162 44.96 37.81 -4.40
CA THR A 162 43.81 38.71 -4.48
C THR A 162 42.67 38.12 -3.66
N GLY A 163 42.12 38.92 -2.75
CA GLY A 163 40.99 38.54 -1.90
C GLY A 163 39.81 39.49 -2.08
N VAL A 164 38.61 38.93 -2.28
CA VAL A 164 37.35 39.68 -2.30
C VAL A 164 36.49 39.17 -1.15
N ILE A 165 35.99 40.08 -0.32
CA ILE A 165 34.98 39.76 0.69
C ILE A 165 33.63 40.20 0.15
N TYR A 166 32.67 39.27 0.17
CA TYR A 166 31.26 39.55 -0.02
C TYR A 166 30.60 39.56 1.36
N VAL A 167 30.12 40.73 1.77
CA VAL A 167 29.35 40.89 3.02
C VAL A 167 27.90 41.09 2.63
N ASN A 168 27.03 40.23 3.13
CA ASN A 168 25.59 40.43 3.02
C ASN A 168 25.12 41.24 4.24
N PRO A 169 24.50 42.41 4.08
CA PRO A 169 24.05 43.22 5.21
C PRO A 169 22.80 42.68 5.92
N GLU A 170 22.01 41.79 5.29
CA GLU A 170 20.77 41.24 5.88
C GLU A 170 20.98 39.91 6.62
N SER A 171 21.98 39.13 6.23
CA SER A 171 22.39 37.92 6.92
C SER A 171 23.79 38.15 7.48
N ASP A 172 24.01 37.97 8.78
CA ASP A 172 25.30 38.13 9.49
C ASP A 172 26.36 37.09 9.04
N GLN A 173 26.60 37.02 7.73
CA GLN A 173 27.39 36.03 7.02
C GLN A 173 28.29 36.79 6.04
N ALA A 174 29.60 36.54 6.14
CA ALA A 174 30.60 37.08 5.24
C ALA A 174 31.33 35.93 4.54
N LEU A 175 31.49 36.05 3.23
CA LEU A 175 32.22 35.09 2.40
C LEU A 175 33.53 35.73 1.93
N LEU A 176 34.66 35.20 2.37
CA LEU A 176 35.99 35.58 1.89
C LEU A 176 36.43 34.61 0.79
N VAL A 177 36.63 35.13 -0.42
CA VAL A 177 37.23 34.39 -1.54
C VAL A 177 38.64 34.89 -1.74
N ALA A 178 39.62 34.07 -1.37
CA ALA A 178 41.04 34.36 -1.57
C ALA A 178 41.61 33.45 -2.67
N SER A 179 42.36 34.04 -3.59
CA SER A 179 42.98 33.36 -4.72
C SER A 179 44.46 33.70 -4.78
N GLY A 180 45.31 32.72 -5.14
CA GLY A 180 46.76 32.93 -5.21
C GLY A 180 47.52 32.84 -3.88
N LEU A 181 46.93 32.19 -2.85
CA LEU A 181 47.61 31.95 -1.58
C LEU A 181 48.74 30.91 -1.77
N PRO A 182 49.98 31.19 -1.29
CA PRO A 182 51.03 30.18 -1.28
C PRO A 182 50.63 29.01 -0.36
N PRO A 183 51.06 27.77 -0.67
CA PRO A 183 50.78 26.62 0.17
C PRO A 183 51.43 26.83 1.55
N LEU A 184 50.67 26.53 2.61
CA LEU A 184 51.15 26.56 3.98
C LEU A 184 52.22 25.47 4.15
N THR A 185 53.50 25.84 4.12
CA THR A 185 54.64 25.00 4.52
C THR A 185 54.98 25.22 5.98
#